data_AF-A0A1M6MDP5-F1
#
_entry.id   AF-A0A1M6MDP5-F1
#
_cell.length_a   1.000
_cell.length_b   1.000
_cell.length_c   1.000
_cell.angle_alpha   90.00
_cell.angle_beta   90.00
_cell.angle_gamma   90.00
#
_symmetry.space_group_name_H-M   'P 1'
#
loop_
_entity.id
_entity.type
_entity.pdbx_description
1 polymer ?
#
loop_
_entity_poly.entity_id
_entity_poly.type
_entity_poly.pdbx_seq_one_letter_code
_entity_poly.pdbx_strand_id
1 'polypeptide(L)'
;METNKYLNDITEIKNLMNRSSRFISLSGLSGVLAGIYALIGAGFTYVKLKDTSAANYENFSGRSSSLWGSETVSDLTLIAIAVLVAAVITGFIMTLKKSKKSGEKIWDSTSKRLVFNFAIPLIVGGLFCLVLMQQGIAGLVAPATLIFYGLACVNASKYTMGDVRYMGLAFIGIGLVSTQFIGYGLYFWALGFGVCHILYGALMYYKYDRN
;
A
#
# COMPACT_ATOMS: atom_id res chain seq x y z
N MET A 1 25.77 28.87 -30.21
CA MET A 1 24.30 28.74 -30.09
C MET A 1 23.80 27.34 -30.43
N GLU A 2 24.47 26.55 -31.28
CA GLU A 2 24.03 25.18 -31.63
C GLU A 2 24.24 24.11 -30.55
N THR A 3 25.30 24.23 -29.73
CA THR A 3 25.60 23.24 -28.67
C THR A 3 24.47 23.11 -27.64
N ASN A 4 23.73 24.21 -27.39
CA ASN A 4 22.61 24.24 -26.46
C ASN A 4 21.37 23.54 -27.04
N LYS A 5 21.22 23.52 -28.37
CA LYS A 5 20.12 22.85 -29.07
C LYS A 5 20.27 21.33 -28.99
N TYR A 6 21.47 20.80 -29.23
CA TYR A 6 21.75 19.36 -29.08
C TYR A 6 21.52 18.86 -27.65
N LEU A 7 21.91 19.65 -26.63
CA LEU A 7 21.64 19.32 -25.22
C LEU A 7 20.13 19.34 -24.90
N ASN A 8 19.38 20.28 -25.46
CA ASN A 8 17.93 20.33 -25.33
C ASN A 8 17.25 19.13 -26.02
N ASP A 9 17.69 18.79 -27.23
CA ASP A 9 17.16 17.65 -27.99
C ASP A 9 17.44 16.32 -27.26
N ILE A 10 18.64 16.12 -26.69
CA ILE A 10 18.93 14.96 -25.83
C ILE A 10 18.01 14.93 -24.61
N THR A 11 17.78 16.09 -23.99
CA THR A 11 16.91 16.20 -22.82
C THR A 11 15.46 15.85 -23.18
N GLU A 12 14.99 16.31 -24.34
CA GLU A 12 13.67 16.00 -24.87
C GLU A 12 13.52 14.52 -25.22
N ILE A 13 14.51 13.91 -25.89
CA ILE A 13 14.56 12.46 -26.16
C ILE A 13 14.54 11.65 -24.86
N LYS A 14 15.33 12.04 -23.85
CA LYS A 14 15.31 11.40 -22.52
C LYS A 14 13.96 11.52 -21.85
N ASN A 15 13.30 12.68 -21.95
CA ASN A 15 11.99 12.92 -21.38
C ASN A 15 10.91 12.08 -22.09
N LEU A 16 10.94 12.02 -23.42
CA LEU A 16 10.07 11.14 -24.22
C LEU A 16 10.26 9.68 -23.86
N MET A 17 11.51 9.21 -23.75
CA MET A 17 11.84 7.83 -23.38
C MET A 17 11.41 7.50 -21.94
N ASN A 18 11.57 8.43 -20.99
CA ASN A 18 11.12 8.26 -19.62
C ASN A 18 9.58 8.20 -19.52
N ARG A 19 8.88 8.99 -20.34
CA ARG A 19 7.40 8.99 -20.40
C ARG A 19 6.83 7.77 -21.10
N SER A 20 7.49 7.25 -22.14
CA SER A 20 7.03 6.07 -22.87
C SER A 20 7.29 4.74 -22.15
N SER A 21 8.16 4.74 -21.13
CA SER A 21 8.56 3.54 -20.40
C SER A 21 7.96 3.40 -18.99
N ARG A 22 7.29 4.44 -18.47
CA ARG A 22 6.74 4.45 -17.11
C ARG A 22 5.31 4.97 -17.05
N PHE A 23 4.51 4.36 -16.18
CA PHE A 23 3.16 4.80 -15.86
C PHE A 23 3.18 6.06 -15.00
N ILE A 24 2.61 7.16 -15.52
CA ILE A 24 2.65 8.50 -14.93
C ILE A 24 1.37 8.80 -14.10
N SER A 25 0.28 8.10 -14.38
CA SER A 25 -1.06 8.59 -14.03
C SER A 25 -1.59 8.19 -12.64
N LEU A 26 -0.75 7.68 -11.72
CA LEU A 26 -1.20 7.39 -10.35
C LEU A 26 -1.59 8.71 -9.65
N SER A 27 -2.81 8.79 -9.10
CA SER A 27 -3.27 9.99 -8.40
C SER A 27 -2.73 10.05 -6.97
N GLY A 28 -2.23 11.19 -6.52
CA GLY A 28 -1.79 11.37 -5.14
C GLY A 28 -2.96 11.33 -4.14
N LEU A 29 -4.12 11.87 -4.53
CA LEU A 29 -5.32 11.87 -3.70
C LEU A 29 -5.83 10.45 -3.38
N SER A 30 -5.63 9.47 -4.26
CA SER A 30 -6.02 8.10 -3.94
C SER A 30 -5.18 7.50 -2.83
N GLY A 31 -3.89 7.87 -2.73
CA GLY A 31 -3.03 7.51 -1.61
C GLY A 31 -3.53 8.10 -0.30
N VAL A 32 -3.94 9.37 -0.30
CA VAL A 32 -4.52 10.03 0.89
C VAL A 32 -5.80 9.32 1.34
N LEU A 33 -6.71 9.03 0.41
CA LEU A 33 -7.96 8.34 0.72
C LEU A 33 -7.72 6.91 1.21
N ALA A 34 -6.81 6.16 0.60
CA ALA A 34 -6.43 4.83 1.07
C ALA A 34 -5.93 4.86 2.52
N GLY A 35 -5.12 5.86 2.87
CA GLY A 35 -4.65 6.03 4.24
C GLY A 35 -5.76 6.42 5.23
N ILE A 36 -6.71 7.26 4.83
CA ILE A 36 -7.89 7.57 5.64
C ILE A 36 -8.73 6.30 5.89
N TYR A 37 -8.98 5.51 4.85
CA TYR A 37 -9.73 4.24 4.99
C TYR A 37 -9.01 3.27 5.93
N ALA A 38 -7.68 3.18 5.85
CA ALA A 38 -6.90 2.34 6.74
C ALA A 38 -6.97 2.80 8.21
N LEU A 39 -6.95 4.11 8.47
CA LEU A 39 -7.10 4.63 9.84
C LEU A 39 -8.51 4.40 10.40
N ILE A 40 -9.55 4.58 9.58
CA ILE A 40 -10.94 4.27 9.97
C ILE A 40 -11.08 2.78 10.26
N GLY A 41 -10.57 1.92 9.38
CA GLY A 41 -10.55 0.47 9.58
C GLY A 41 -9.82 0.08 10.86
N ALA A 42 -8.65 0.66 11.12
CA ALA A 42 -7.91 0.44 12.35
C ALA A 42 -8.69 0.87 13.60
N GLY A 43 -9.45 1.96 13.52
CA GLY A 43 -10.37 2.40 14.58
C GLY A 43 -11.50 1.40 14.85
N PHE A 44 -12.15 0.89 13.80
CA PHE A 44 -13.18 -0.15 13.96
C PHE A 44 -12.61 -1.45 14.53
N THR A 45 -11.44 -1.87 14.05
CA THR A 45 -10.71 -3.03 14.57
C THR A 45 -10.34 -2.84 16.05
N TYR A 46 -9.91 -1.64 16.45
CA TYR A 46 -9.61 -1.31 17.84
C TYR A 46 -10.84 -1.49 18.75
N VAL A 47 -11.99 -0.95 18.36
CA VAL A 47 -13.24 -1.07 19.13
C VAL A 47 -13.65 -2.54 19.26
N LYS A 48 -13.66 -3.29 18.15
CA LYS A 48 -14.00 -4.72 18.14
C LYS A 48 -13.07 -5.57 19.00
N LEU A 49 -11.77 -5.30 18.99
CA LEU A 49 -10.78 -5.97 19.85
C LEU A 49 -11.02 -5.67 21.33
N LYS A 50 -11.35 -4.41 21.66
CA LYS A 50 -11.64 -3.99 23.04
C LYS A 50 -12.88 -4.69 23.60
N ASP A 51 -13.94 -4.79 22.80
CA ASP A 51 -15.20 -5.43 23.20
C ASP A 51 -15.06 -6.95 23.41
N THR A 52 -14.23 -7.61 22.59
CA THR A 52 -14.04 -9.07 22.66
C THR A 52 -13.14 -9.48 23.84
N SER A 53 -12.18 -8.65 24.25
CA SER A 53 -11.20 -9.04 25.26
C SER A 53 -10.52 -7.86 25.96
N ALA A 54 -11.18 -7.28 26.97
CA ALA A 54 -10.58 -6.25 27.82
C ALA A 54 -9.22 -6.67 28.43
N ALA A 55 -9.07 -7.93 28.83
CA ALA A 55 -7.84 -8.48 29.42
C ALA A 55 -6.69 -8.71 28.41
N ASN A 56 -6.99 -8.88 27.11
CA ASN A 56 -5.96 -9.01 26.06
C ASN A 56 -5.35 -7.66 25.67
N TYR A 57 -6.08 -6.56 25.93
CA TYR A 57 -5.60 -5.20 25.70
C TYR A 57 -4.78 -4.65 26.88
N GLU A 58 -5.15 -4.96 28.13
CA GLU A 58 -4.42 -4.50 29.32
C GLU A 58 -2.98 -5.00 29.40
N ASN A 59 -2.69 -6.20 28.88
CA ASN A 59 -1.37 -6.81 28.99
C ASN A 59 -0.54 -6.76 27.69
N PHE A 60 -1.02 -6.08 26.64
CA PHE A 60 -0.36 -6.04 25.32
C PHE A 60 0.10 -7.40 24.81
N SER A 61 -0.56 -8.49 25.24
CA SER A 61 0.13 -9.77 25.20
C SER A 61 0.12 -10.34 23.80
N GLY A 62 -0.93 -10.13 22.98
CA GLY A 62 -0.98 -10.53 21.55
C GLY A 62 -0.61 -12.00 21.23
N ARG A 63 -0.33 -12.78 22.28
CA ARG A 63 0.27 -14.12 22.32
C ARG A 63 -0.81 -15.16 22.59
N SER A 64 -2.00 -14.73 23.01
CA SER A 64 -3.09 -15.66 23.19
C SER A 64 -3.62 -16.08 21.83
N SER A 65 -3.26 -17.30 21.44
CA SER A 65 -3.88 -18.03 20.34
C SER A 65 -5.38 -18.29 20.57
N SER A 66 -5.97 -17.85 21.70
CA SER A 66 -7.36 -18.10 22.02
C SER A 66 -8.36 -17.21 21.26
N LEU A 67 -7.90 -16.24 20.46
CA LEU A 67 -8.77 -15.49 19.55
C LEU A 67 -9.00 -16.20 18.21
N TRP A 68 -8.29 -17.31 17.96
CA TRP A 68 -8.40 -18.04 16.71
C TRP A 68 -9.63 -18.94 16.66
N GLY A 69 -10.43 -18.79 15.59
CA GLY A 69 -11.67 -19.55 15.38
C GLY A 69 -12.92 -18.87 15.96
N SER A 70 -12.80 -17.66 16.52
CA SER A 70 -13.96 -16.87 16.97
C SER A 70 -14.53 -15.99 15.85
N GLU A 71 -15.76 -15.52 16.05
CA GLU A 71 -16.42 -14.52 15.17
C GLU A 71 -15.56 -13.27 14.96
N THR A 72 -14.69 -12.94 15.92
CA THR A 72 -13.76 -11.81 15.87
C THR A 72 -12.81 -11.88 14.69
N VAL A 73 -12.23 -13.04 14.36
CA VAL A 73 -11.30 -13.15 13.21
C VAL A 73 -12.03 -12.90 11.89
N SER A 74 -13.27 -13.38 11.78
CA SER A 74 -14.13 -13.12 10.62
C SER A 74 -14.40 -11.61 10.48
N ASP A 75 -14.79 -10.95 11.57
CA ASP A 75 -15.04 -9.50 11.61
C ASP A 75 -13.80 -8.69 11.21
N LEU A 76 -12.62 -9.00 11.77
CA LEU A 76 -11.37 -8.32 11.41
C LEU A 76 -11.01 -8.53 9.93
N THR A 77 -11.20 -9.75 9.43
CA THR A 77 -10.94 -10.08 8.02
C THR A 77 -11.89 -9.31 7.10
N LEU A 78 -13.17 -9.19 7.48
CA LEU A 78 -14.17 -8.42 6.74
C LEU A 78 -13.81 -6.93 6.69
N ILE A 79 -13.37 -6.34 7.81
CA ILE A 79 -12.90 -4.95 7.86
C ILE A 79 -11.69 -4.77 6.92
N ALA A 80 -10.71 -5.66 6.99
CA ALA A 80 -9.51 -5.58 6.14
C ALA A 80 -9.86 -5.65 4.65
N ILE A 81 -10.76 -6.57 4.26
CA ILE A 81 -11.26 -6.69 2.89
C ILE A 81 -12.02 -5.42 2.48
N ALA A 82 -12.89 -4.89 3.33
CA ALA A 82 -13.65 -3.68 3.03
C ALA A 82 -12.73 -2.46 2.79
N VAL A 83 -11.70 -2.28 3.64
CA VAL A 83 -10.68 -1.24 3.46
C VAL A 83 -9.92 -1.43 2.16
N LEU A 84 -9.47 -2.66 1.86
CA LEU A 84 -8.75 -2.98 0.63
C LEU A 84 -9.59 -2.69 -0.62
N VAL A 85 -10.85 -3.14 -0.64
CA VAL A 85 -11.79 -2.91 -1.75
C VAL A 85 -12.05 -1.42 -1.94
N ALA A 86 -12.30 -0.67 -0.86
CA ALA A 86 -12.49 0.78 -0.92
C ALA A 86 -11.24 1.49 -1.48
N ALA A 87 -10.04 1.11 -1.02
CA ALA A 87 -8.79 1.69 -1.51
C ALA A 87 -8.53 1.38 -2.99
N VAL A 88 -8.79 0.15 -3.43
CA VAL A 88 -8.61 -0.28 -4.84
C VAL A 88 -9.61 0.41 -5.75
N ILE A 89 -10.90 0.45 -5.39
CA ILE A 89 -11.95 1.09 -6.20
C ILE A 89 -11.65 2.58 -6.34
N THR A 90 -11.39 3.27 -5.23
CA THR A 90 -11.04 4.70 -5.25
C THR A 90 -9.77 4.94 -6.04
N GLY A 91 -8.73 4.13 -5.82
CA GLY A 91 -7.47 4.19 -6.57
C GLY A 91 -7.67 4.09 -8.07
N PHE A 92 -8.48 3.12 -8.51
CA PHE A 92 -8.82 2.94 -9.91
C PHE A 92 -9.60 4.13 -10.47
N ILE A 93 -10.69 4.55 -9.82
CA ILE A 93 -11.52 5.68 -10.28
C ILE A 93 -10.72 6.98 -10.40
N MET A 94 -9.86 7.28 -9.43
CA MET A 94 -9.06 8.51 -9.45
C MET A 94 -7.98 8.47 -10.52
N THR A 95 -7.32 7.32 -10.70
CA THR A 95 -6.36 7.09 -11.77
C THR A 95 -7.03 7.22 -13.15
N LEU A 96 -8.24 6.69 -13.32
CA LEU A 96 -9.04 6.86 -14.53
C LEU A 96 -9.33 8.35 -14.82
N LYS A 97 -9.78 9.10 -13.81
CA LYS A 97 -10.09 10.52 -13.95
C LYS A 97 -8.84 11.32 -14.33
N LYS A 98 -7.70 11.05 -13.66
CA LYS A 98 -6.42 11.72 -13.94
C LYS A 98 -5.94 11.42 -15.36
N SER A 99 -5.96 10.16 -15.77
CA SER A 99 -5.51 9.77 -17.11
C SER A 99 -6.38 10.35 -18.23
N LYS A 100 -7.70 10.48 -18.01
CA LYS A 100 -8.58 11.18 -18.96
C LYS A 100 -8.22 12.66 -19.08
N LYS A 101 -7.88 13.33 -17.97
CA LYS A 101 -7.46 14.73 -17.97
C LYS A 101 -6.10 14.94 -18.65
N SER A 102 -5.18 13.99 -18.52
CA SER A 102 -3.84 14.06 -19.14
C SER A 102 -3.75 13.50 -20.57
N GLY A 103 -4.84 12.92 -21.10
CA GLY A 103 -4.85 12.29 -22.43
C GLY A 103 -4.04 10.99 -22.52
N GLU A 104 -3.64 10.42 -21.39
CA GLU A 104 -2.86 9.18 -21.33
C GLU A 104 -3.77 7.94 -21.40
N LYS A 105 -3.25 6.84 -21.96
CA LYS A 105 -3.95 5.54 -21.95
C LYS A 105 -3.69 4.81 -20.64
N ILE A 106 -4.75 4.51 -19.88
CA ILE A 106 -4.69 3.80 -18.58
C ILE A 106 -4.18 2.34 -18.71
N TRP A 107 -4.33 1.74 -19.89
CA TRP A 107 -4.12 0.30 -20.08
C TRP A 107 -3.16 0.01 -21.23
N ASP A 108 -1.98 0.60 -21.14
CA ASP A 108 -0.87 0.35 -22.05
C ASP A 108 0.05 -0.78 -21.54
N SER A 109 1.15 -1.04 -22.25
CA SER A 109 2.11 -2.09 -21.89
C SER A 109 2.81 -1.79 -20.55
N THR A 110 3.03 -0.52 -20.20
CA THR A 110 3.69 -0.12 -18.95
C THR A 110 2.78 -0.34 -17.75
N SER A 111 1.50 0.02 -17.86
CA SER A 111 0.46 -0.17 -16.84
C SER A 111 0.25 -1.65 -16.53
N LYS A 112 0.18 -2.51 -17.57
CA LYS A 112 0.07 -3.96 -17.40
C LYS A 112 1.27 -4.54 -16.66
N ARG A 113 2.49 -4.11 -17.01
CA ARG A 113 3.71 -4.54 -16.31
C ARG A 113 3.72 -4.09 -14.86
N LEU A 114 3.29 -2.86 -14.58
CA LEU A 114 3.15 -2.33 -13.22
C LEU A 114 2.20 -3.21 -12.40
N VAL A 115 0.98 -3.43 -12.89
CA VAL A 115 -0.04 -4.22 -12.18
C VAL A 115 0.44 -5.64 -11.95
N PHE A 116 1.02 -6.28 -12.96
CA PHE A 116 1.52 -7.66 -12.82
C PHE A 116 2.65 -7.76 -11.79
N ASN A 117 3.63 -6.84 -11.83
CA ASN A 117 4.74 -6.85 -10.88
C ASN A 117 4.33 -6.44 -9.46
N PHE A 118 3.28 -5.63 -9.32
CA PHE A 118 2.66 -5.33 -8.03
C PHE A 118 1.87 -6.53 -7.48
N ALA A 119 1.11 -7.21 -8.35
CA ALA A 119 0.22 -8.30 -7.95
C ALA A 119 0.98 -9.54 -7.47
N ILE A 120 2.13 -9.88 -8.07
CA ILE A 120 2.88 -11.08 -7.68
C ILE A 120 3.22 -11.11 -6.18
N PRO A 121 3.96 -10.12 -5.61
CA PRO A 121 4.27 -10.16 -4.17
C PRO A 121 3.03 -10.03 -3.30
N LEU A 122 2.02 -9.28 -3.75
CA LEU A 122 0.78 -9.09 -3.00
C LEU A 122 -0.03 -10.38 -2.86
N ILE A 123 -0.22 -11.13 -3.96
CA ILE A 123 -0.95 -12.40 -3.96
C ILE A 123 -0.17 -13.44 -3.18
N VAL A 124 1.14 -13.57 -3.41
CA VAL A 124 1.99 -14.51 -2.67
C VAL A 124 1.97 -14.19 -1.17
N GLY A 125 2.06 -12.91 -0.80
CA GLY A 125 1.98 -12.46 0.59
C GLY A 125 0.62 -12.71 1.23
N GLY A 126 -0.46 -12.48 0.50
CA GLY A 126 -1.82 -12.77 0.96
C GLY A 126 -2.03 -14.26 1.23
N LEU A 127 -1.64 -15.12 0.29
CA LEU A 127 -1.68 -16.57 0.47
C LEU A 127 -0.78 -17.02 1.63
N PHE A 128 0.41 -16.43 1.77
CA PHE A 128 1.30 -16.70 2.89
C PHE A 128 0.67 -16.30 4.22
N CYS A 129 -0.04 -15.17 4.29
CA CYS A 129 -0.78 -14.77 5.49
C CYS A 129 -1.87 -15.79 5.84
N LEU A 130 -2.60 -16.34 4.87
CA LEU A 130 -3.57 -17.42 5.13
C LEU A 130 -2.90 -18.67 5.72
N VAL A 131 -1.70 -19.02 5.25
CA VAL A 131 -0.91 -20.13 5.83
C VAL A 131 -0.47 -19.81 7.25
N LEU A 132 0.03 -18.59 7.52
CA LEU A 132 0.36 -18.15 8.89
C LEU A 132 -0.86 -18.27 9.81
N MET A 133 -2.06 -17.96 9.28
CA MET A 133 -3.30 -18.11 10.01
C MET A 133 -3.63 -19.57 10.31
N GLN A 134 -3.51 -20.44 9.31
CA GLN A 134 -3.74 -21.87 9.45
C GLN A 134 -2.79 -22.52 10.48
N GLN A 135 -1.55 -22.04 10.58
CA GLN A 135 -0.53 -22.53 11.51
C GLN A 135 -0.63 -21.90 12.92
N GLY A 136 -1.65 -21.07 13.19
CA GLY A 136 -1.88 -20.47 14.50
C GLY A 136 -0.96 -19.30 14.88
N ILE A 137 -0.16 -18.79 13.95
CA ILE A 137 0.86 -17.73 14.18
C ILE A 137 0.43 -16.36 13.63
N ALA A 138 -0.74 -15.87 14.06
CA ALA A 138 -1.44 -14.67 13.54
C ALA A 138 -0.63 -13.42 13.74
N GLY A 139 0.13 -13.39 14.83
CA GLY A 139 0.94 -12.25 15.21
C GLY A 139 1.85 -11.81 14.07
N LEU A 140 2.20 -12.72 13.15
CA LEU A 140 3.01 -12.45 11.98
C LEU A 140 2.24 -11.96 10.74
N VAL A 141 0.90 -11.97 10.74
CA VAL A 141 0.09 -11.47 9.61
C VAL A 141 0.29 -9.97 9.40
N ALA A 142 0.30 -9.19 10.48
CA ALA A 142 0.52 -7.75 10.39
C ALA A 142 1.91 -7.38 9.81
N PRO A 143 3.04 -7.92 10.31
CA PRO A 143 4.33 -7.66 9.68
C PRO A 143 4.44 -8.27 8.28
N ALA A 144 3.90 -9.46 8.03
CA ALA A 144 3.95 -10.08 6.70
C ALA A 144 3.23 -9.23 5.65
N THR A 145 2.01 -8.78 5.92
CA THR A 145 1.26 -7.89 5.00
C THR A 145 2.02 -6.60 4.69
N LEU A 146 2.66 -5.98 5.69
CA LEU A 146 3.50 -4.78 5.48
C LEU A 146 4.72 -5.08 4.60
N ILE A 147 5.43 -6.17 4.86
CA ILE A 147 6.62 -6.58 4.09
C ILE A 147 6.24 -6.90 2.65
N PHE A 148 5.24 -7.74 2.43
CA PHE A 148 4.82 -8.15 1.08
C PHE A 148 4.21 -7.00 0.28
N TYR A 149 3.47 -6.10 0.93
CA TYR A 149 3.04 -4.86 0.29
C TYR A 149 4.23 -3.97 -0.08
N GLY A 150 5.20 -3.81 0.82
CA GLY A 150 6.42 -3.06 0.53
C GLY A 150 7.23 -3.64 -0.64
N LEU A 151 7.34 -4.97 -0.70
CA LEU A 151 7.95 -5.69 -1.84
C LEU A 151 7.14 -5.49 -3.13
N ALA A 152 5.80 -5.50 -3.07
CA ALA A 152 4.95 -5.18 -4.21
C ALA A 152 5.23 -3.77 -4.74
N CYS A 153 5.34 -2.76 -3.85
CA CYS A 153 5.71 -1.40 -4.22
C CYS A 153 7.11 -1.33 -4.83
N VAL A 154 8.12 -1.96 -4.23
CA VAL A 154 9.50 -1.98 -4.77
C VAL A 154 9.53 -2.62 -6.15
N ASN A 155 8.82 -3.73 -6.35
CA ASN A 155 8.79 -4.42 -7.64
C ASN A 155 8.05 -3.61 -8.73
N ALA A 156 6.93 -2.98 -8.36
CA ALA A 156 6.16 -2.11 -9.24
C ALA A 156 6.89 -0.79 -9.57
N SER A 157 7.77 -0.32 -8.67
CA SER A 157 8.40 1.00 -8.79
C SER A 157 9.21 1.21 -10.07
N LYS A 158 9.67 0.13 -10.71
CA LYS A 158 10.40 0.18 -12.00
C LYS A 158 9.53 0.67 -13.16
N TYR A 159 8.21 0.51 -13.04
CA TYR A 159 7.24 0.78 -14.09
C TYR A 159 6.39 2.02 -13.81
N THR A 160 6.69 2.78 -12.76
CA THR A 160 5.94 3.98 -12.38
C THR A 160 6.87 5.14 -12.09
N MET A 161 6.34 6.36 -12.20
CA MET A 161 7.02 7.57 -11.74
C MET A 161 6.72 7.85 -10.27
N GLY A 162 7.65 8.56 -9.63
CA GLY A 162 7.51 8.97 -8.24
C GLY A 162 8.28 8.08 -7.27
N ASP A 163 8.09 8.37 -6.00
CA ASP A 163 8.91 7.86 -4.90
C ASP A 163 8.33 6.54 -4.33
N VAL A 164 7.56 5.78 -5.14
CA VAL A 164 6.93 4.49 -4.76
C VAL A 164 7.96 3.51 -4.22
N ARG A 165 9.18 3.50 -4.76
CA ARG A 165 10.28 2.66 -4.27
C ARG A 165 10.60 2.95 -2.81
N TYR A 166 10.68 4.24 -2.43
CA TYR A 166 11.00 4.65 -1.07
C TYR A 166 9.84 4.35 -0.12
N MET A 167 8.59 4.51 -0.57
CA MET A 167 7.43 4.03 0.18
C MET A 167 7.53 2.52 0.43
N GLY A 168 7.84 1.73 -0.60
CA GLY A 168 8.01 0.29 -0.45
C GLY A 168 9.11 -0.11 0.52
N LEU A 169 10.26 0.58 0.49
CA LEU A 169 11.36 0.37 1.43
C LEU A 169 10.96 0.74 2.88
N ALA A 170 10.21 1.82 3.07
CA ALA A 170 9.67 2.20 4.38
C ALA A 170 8.72 1.12 4.92
N PHE A 171 7.83 0.58 4.07
CA PHE A 171 6.94 -0.52 4.43
C PHE A 171 7.67 -1.80 4.83
N ILE A 172 8.73 -2.15 4.09
CA ILE A 172 9.59 -3.29 4.44
C ILE A 172 10.24 -3.05 5.81
N GLY A 173 10.81 -1.86 6.04
CA GLY A 173 11.43 -1.51 7.32
C GLY A 173 10.44 -1.57 8.49
N ILE A 174 9.27 -0.94 8.35
CA ILE A 174 8.19 -0.98 9.35
C ILE A 174 7.73 -2.42 9.61
N GLY A 175 7.56 -3.21 8.55
CA GLY A 175 7.16 -4.61 8.67
C GLY A 175 8.20 -5.48 9.36
N LEU A 176 9.49 -5.30 9.05
CA LEU A 176 10.59 -5.98 9.75
C LEU A 176 10.65 -5.59 11.22
N VAL A 177 10.52 -4.31 11.57
CA VAL A 177 10.44 -3.87 12.97
C VAL A 177 9.22 -4.50 13.66
N SER A 178 8.06 -4.52 12.99
CA SER A 178 6.82 -5.12 13.50
C SER A 178 6.97 -6.60 13.86
N THR A 179 7.86 -7.36 13.20
CA THR A 179 8.15 -8.76 13.59
C THR A 179 8.71 -8.90 15.01
N GLN A 180 9.33 -7.86 15.55
CA GLN A 180 9.94 -7.87 16.89
C GLN A 180 8.94 -7.49 17.99
N PHE A 181 7.79 -6.91 17.61
CA PHE A 181 6.78 -6.37 18.53
C PHE A 181 5.41 -7.02 18.28
N ILE A 182 5.37 -8.34 18.42
CA ILE A 182 4.13 -9.13 18.29
C ILE A 182 3.08 -8.62 19.29
N GLY A 183 1.86 -8.38 18.80
CA GLY A 183 0.76 -7.77 19.55
C GLY A 183 0.50 -6.30 19.19
N TYR A 184 1.50 -5.59 18.64
CA TYR A 184 1.36 -4.20 18.20
C TYR A 184 0.94 -4.06 16.73
N GLY A 185 0.51 -5.16 16.08
CA GLY A 185 0.23 -5.21 14.64
C GLY A 185 -0.72 -4.12 14.15
N LEU A 186 -1.76 -3.79 14.92
CA LEU A 186 -2.72 -2.75 14.58
C LEU A 186 -2.07 -1.36 14.49
N TYR A 187 -1.13 -1.04 15.40
CA TYR A 187 -0.40 0.23 15.38
C TYR A 187 0.53 0.31 14.16
N PHE A 188 1.23 -0.78 13.83
CA PHE A 188 2.07 -0.84 12.65
C PHE A 188 1.26 -0.75 11.34
N TRP A 189 0.06 -1.33 11.29
CA TRP A 189 -0.88 -1.13 10.19
C TRP A 189 -1.36 0.30 10.08
N ALA A 190 -1.78 0.93 11.17
CA ALA A 190 -2.17 2.34 11.18
C ALA A 190 -1.01 3.25 10.72
N LEU A 191 0.22 2.95 11.15
CA LEU A 191 1.42 3.67 10.73
C LEU A 191 1.69 3.48 9.22
N GLY A 192 1.80 2.24 8.75
CA GLY A 192 2.11 1.95 7.35
C GLY A 192 0.94 2.27 6.41
N PHE A 193 -0.15 1.52 6.52
CA PHE A 193 -1.30 1.65 5.62
C PHE A 193 -2.07 2.96 5.82
N GLY A 194 -2.03 3.56 7.00
CA GLY A 194 -2.65 4.86 7.27
C GLY A 194 -1.70 6.03 7.02
N VAL A 195 -0.83 6.31 8.00
CA VAL A 195 0.00 7.52 8.02
C VAL A 195 0.94 7.60 6.82
N CYS A 196 1.70 6.54 6.51
CA CYS A 196 2.63 6.57 5.38
C CYS A 196 1.92 6.76 4.04
N HIS A 197 0.72 6.20 3.85
CA HIS A 197 -0.09 6.43 2.65
C HIS A 197 -0.59 7.87 2.54
N ILE A 198 -1.02 8.48 3.65
CA ILE A 198 -1.44 9.90 3.66
C ILE A 198 -0.26 10.79 3.29
N LEU A 199 0.90 10.58 3.92
CA LEU A 199 2.11 11.36 3.65
C LEU A 199 2.56 11.20 2.20
N TYR A 200 2.66 9.96 1.72
CA TYR A 200 3.05 9.68 0.34
C TYR A 200 2.06 10.26 -0.68
N GLY A 201 0.76 10.07 -0.44
CA GLY A 201 -0.30 10.59 -1.30
C GLY A 201 -0.30 12.12 -1.36
N ALA A 202 -0.09 12.79 -0.23
CA ALA A 202 0.05 14.24 -0.18
C ALA A 202 1.29 14.72 -0.95
N LEU A 203 2.44 14.08 -0.76
CA LEU A 203 3.67 14.41 -1.51
C LEU A 203 3.48 14.22 -3.02
N MET A 204 2.87 13.12 -3.43
CA MET A 204 2.53 12.88 -4.84
C MET A 204 1.57 13.93 -5.38
N TYR A 205 0.55 14.31 -4.61
CA TYR A 205 -0.41 15.32 -5.02
C TYR A 205 0.26 16.68 -5.26
N TYR A 206 1.10 17.12 -4.32
CA TYR A 206 1.82 18.39 -4.45
C TYR A 206 2.84 18.40 -5.59
N LYS A 207 3.51 17.27 -5.83
CA LYS A 207 4.58 17.16 -6.83
C LYS A 207 4.06 16.93 -8.25
N TYR A 208 2.92 16.25 -8.41
CA TYR A 208 2.46 15.75 -9.71
C TYR A 208 0.99 16.02 -10.06
N ASP A 209 0.12 16.41 -9.12
CA ASP A 209 -1.32 16.57 -9.38
C ASP A 209 -1.83 18.02 -9.24
N ARG A 210 -1.14 18.86 -8.47
CA ARG A 210 -1.60 20.24 -8.16
C ARG A 210 -1.55 21.19 -9.37
N ASN A 211 -0.68 20.92 -10.33
CA ASN A 211 -0.47 21.73 -11.54
C ASN A 211 -0.77 20.90 -12.80
#